data_AF-A0A3B9VMV2-F1
#
_entry.id   AF-A0A3B9VMV2-F1
#
_cell.length_a   1.000
_cell.length_b   1.000
_cell.length_c   1.000
_cell.angle_alpha   90.00
_cell.angle_beta   90.00
_cell.angle_gamma   90.00
#
_symmetry.space_group_name_H-M   'P 1'
#
loop_
_entity.id
_entity.type
_entity.pdbx_description
1 polymer ?
#
loop_
_entity_poly.entity_id
_entity_poly.type
_entity_poly.pdbx_seq_one_letter_code
_entity_poly.pdbx_strand_id
1 'polypeptide(L)' 'YHDQGHIPIKVYGVEESVTVNLGLPFLRTSVDHGTAFDIAGKGIAGETSMIEALKLGASLASRKGLQV' A
#
# COMPACT_ATOMS: atom_id res chain seq x y z
N TYR A 1 -12.44 -12.11 -9.78
CA TYR A 1 -11.18 -12.05 -10.53
C TYR A 1 -10.19 -11.27 -9.68
N HIS A 2 -8.98 -11.78 -9.47
CA HIS A 2 -7.95 -11.10 -8.71
C HIS A 2 -6.92 -10.53 -9.69
N ASP A 3 -6.37 -11.41 -10.50
CA ASP A 3 -5.27 -11.11 -11.41
C ASP A 3 -5.64 -10.12 -12.51
N GLN A 4 -6.92 -10.11 -12.94
CA GLN A 4 -7.42 -9.14 -13.92
C GLN A 4 -7.29 -7.68 -13.46
N GLY A 5 -7.33 -7.42 -12.14
CA GLY A 5 -7.16 -6.09 -11.56
C GLY A 5 -5.75 -5.85 -11.01
N HIS A 6 -5.17 -6.84 -10.32
CA HIS A 6 -3.88 -6.64 -9.65
C HIS A 6 -2.69 -6.62 -10.62
N ILE A 7 -2.69 -7.42 -11.71
CA ILE A 7 -1.58 -7.42 -12.69
C ILE A 7 -1.31 -6.01 -13.25
N PRO A 8 -2.30 -5.29 -13.85
CA PRO A 8 -2.02 -3.98 -14.43
C PRO A 8 -1.55 -2.93 -13.40
N ILE A 9 -2.09 -2.96 -12.17
CA ILE A 9 -1.65 -2.06 -11.08
C ILE A 9 -0.17 -2.31 -10.74
N LYS A 10 0.20 -3.58 -10.59
CA LYS A 10 1.55 -3.99 -10.22
C LYS A 10 2.59 -3.70 -11.30
N VAL A 11 2.19 -3.78 -12.57
CA VAL A 11 3.03 -3.38 -13.72
C VAL A 11 3.28 -1.87 -13.74
N TYR A 12 2.29 -1.05 -13.35
CA TYR A 12 2.44 0.40 -13.32
C TYR A 12 3.39 0.88 -12.22
N GLY A 13 3.30 0.30 -11.02
CA GLY A 13 4.15 0.70 -9.88
C GLY A 13 3.99 -0.21 -8.69
N VAL A 14 4.81 -1.26 -8.60
CA VAL A 14 4.72 -2.26 -7.52
C VAL A 14 5.01 -1.65 -6.14
N GLU A 15 6.01 -0.77 -6.04
CA GLU A 15 6.48 -0.25 -4.76
C GLU A 15 5.58 0.86 -4.21
N GLU A 16 4.83 1.54 -5.08
CA GLU A 16 3.91 2.63 -4.73
C GLU A 16 2.46 2.14 -4.53
N SER A 17 2.20 0.86 -4.84
CA SER A 17 0.87 0.27 -4.66
C SER A 17 0.47 0.19 -3.17
N VAL A 18 -0.76 0.61 -2.88
CA VAL A 18 -1.35 0.63 -1.52
C VAL A 18 -2.66 -0.16 -1.53
N THR A 19 -2.83 -1.05 -0.54
CA THR A 19 -4.11 -1.73 -0.30
C THR A 19 -5.00 -0.86 0.58
N VAL A 20 -6.26 -0.65 0.16
CA VAL A 20 -7.30 0.03 0.94
C VAL A 20 -8.46 -0.93 1.17
N ASN A 21 -8.90 -1.09 2.42
CA ASN A 21 -10.06 -1.92 2.74
C ASN A 21 -11.31 -1.07 2.85
N LEU A 22 -12.27 -1.34 1.96
CA LEU A 22 -13.58 -0.71 1.97
C LEU A 22 -14.57 -1.54 2.80
N GLY A 23 -15.53 -0.86 3.45
CA GLY A 23 -16.59 -1.50 4.23
C GLY A 23 -16.29 -1.74 5.71
N LEU A 24 -15.09 -1.41 6.20
CA LEU A 24 -14.77 -1.42 7.63
C LEU A 24 -15.30 -0.15 8.32
N PRO A 25 -15.61 -0.19 9.63
CA PRO A 25 -16.05 0.99 10.39
C PRO A 25 -14.91 1.94 10.77
N PHE A 26 -13.71 1.73 10.22
CA PHE A 26 -12.52 2.56 10.40
C PHE A 26 -11.64 2.50 9.16
N LEU A 27 -10.73 3.46 9.02
CA LEU A 27 -9.78 3.52 7.93
C LEU A 27 -8.70 2.44 8.08
N ARG A 28 -8.48 1.66 7.02
CA ARG A 28 -7.37 0.71 6.93
C ARG A 28 -6.67 0.85 5.57
N THR A 29 -5.41 1.24 5.63
CA THR A 29 -4.44 1.11 4.53
C THR A 29 -3.39 0.06 4.90
N SER A 30 -2.74 -0.54 3.91
CA SER A 30 -1.67 -1.52 4.11
C SER A 30 -0.68 -1.46 2.94
N VAL A 31 0.55 -1.89 3.21
CA VAL A 31 1.54 -2.22 2.17
C VAL A 31 1.03 -3.36 1.29
N ASP A 32 1.59 -3.45 0.09
CA ASP A 32 1.20 -4.44 -0.92
C ASP A 32 2.31 -5.46 -1.23
N HIS A 33 3.34 -5.52 -0.37
CA HIS A 33 4.40 -6.52 -0.37
C HIS A 33 4.21 -7.55 0.76
N GLY A 34 4.94 -8.66 0.68
CA GLY A 34 4.98 -9.71 1.71
C GLY A 34 5.91 -9.38 2.89
N THR A 35 6.19 -10.40 3.72
CA THR A 35 6.99 -10.23 4.95
C THR A 35 8.50 -10.11 4.74
N ALA A 36 9.01 -10.54 3.58
CA ALA A 36 10.43 -10.48 3.22
C ALA A 36 11.38 -11.03 4.32
N PHE A 37 11.07 -12.23 4.84
CA PHE A 37 11.81 -12.82 5.97
C PHE A 37 13.30 -13.04 5.72
N ASP A 38 13.68 -13.28 4.48
CA ASP A 38 15.06 -13.45 4.04
C ASP A 38 15.91 -12.18 4.21
N ILE A 39 15.27 -10.99 4.31
CA ILE A 39 15.95 -9.70 4.53
C ILE A 39 15.65 -9.05 5.89
N ALA A 40 14.91 -9.72 6.76
CA ALA A 40 14.60 -9.22 8.10
C ALA A 40 15.88 -8.95 8.90
N GLY A 41 15.99 -7.76 9.50
CA GLY A 41 17.16 -7.35 10.29
C GLY A 41 18.40 -6.97 9.48
N LYS A 42 18.38 -7.04 8.14
CA LYS A 42 19.53 -6.68 7.29
C LYS A 42 19.62 -5.20 6.92
N GLY A 43 18.56 -4.42 7.17
CA GLY A 43 18.53 -2.99 6.87
C GLY A 43 18.46 -2.66 5.36
N ILE A 44 17.99 -3.59 4.53
CA ILE A 44 17.91 -3.45 3.06
C ILE A 44 16.47 -3.47 2.51
N ALA A 45 15.47 -3.44 3.39
CA ALA A 45 14.06 -3.38 2.96
C ALA A 45 13.73 -1.96 2.49
N GLY A 46 13.14 -1.84 1.29
CA GLY A 46 12.63 -0.56 0.80
C GLY A 46 11.34 -0.16 1.52
N GLU A 47 11.25 1.10 1.93
CA GLU A 47 10.17 1.65 2.75
C GLU A 47 9.04 2.32 1.95
N THR A 48 9.22 2.47 0.63
CA THR A 48 8.32 3.23 -0.28
C THR A 48 6.85 2.88 -0.06
N SER A 49 6.48 1.59 -0.12
CA SER A 49 5.08 1.15 0.03
C SER A 49 4.47 1.52 1.38
N MET A 50 5.27 1.46 2.46
CA MET A 50 4.83 1.86 3.80
C MET A 50 4.59 3.36 3.89
N ILE A 51 5.49 4.15 3.30
CA ILE A 51 5.33 5.61 3.22
C ILE A 51 4.05 5.97 2.45
N GLU A 52 3.81 5.37 1.30
CA GLU A 52 2.61 5.64 0.49
C GLU A 52 1.32 5.21 1.22
N ALA A 53 1.33 4.07 1.91
CA ALA A 53 0.20 3.63 2.72
C ALA A 53 -0.13 4.59 3.87
N LEU A 54 0.89 5.16 4.52
CA LEU A 54 0.73 6.17 5.57
C LEU A 54 0.23 7.50 5.00
N LYS A 55 0.80 7.99 3.89
CA LYS A 55 0.38 9.22 3.22
C LYS A 55 -1.10 9.15 2.82
N LEU A 56 -1.51 8.06 2.16
CA LEU A 56 -2.89 7.87 1.76
C LEU A 56 -3.82 7.81 2.97
N GLY A 57 -3.43 7.05 4.01
CA GLY A 57 -4.19 6.97 5.26
C GLY A 57 -4.40 8.34 5.91
N ALA A 58 -3.35 9.15 6.01
CA ALA A 58 -3.42 10.51 6.54
C ALA A 58 -4.27 11.45 5.67
N SER A 59 -4.19 11.33 4.33
CA SER A 59 -5.00 12.12 3.40
C SER A 59 -6.50 11.83 3.56
N LEU A 60 -6.85 10.55 3.60
CA LEU A 60 -8.23 10.10 3.79
C LEU A 60 -8.76 10.48 5.19
N ALA A 61 -7.95 10.30 6.24
CA ALA A 61 -8.31 10.69 7.61
C ALA A 61 -8.56 12.21 7.74
N SER A 62 -7.80 13.02 7.00
CA SER A 62 -7.95 14.48 6.96
C SER A 62 -9.02 14.99 5.98
N ARG A 63 -9.81 14.09 5.38
CA ARG A 63 -10.86 14.40 4.38
C ARG A 63 -10.36 15.12 3.13
N LYS A 64 -9.05 15.01 2.84
CA LYS A 64 -8.46 15.53 1.60
C LYS A 64 -8.70 14.63 0.39
N GLY A 65 -9.16 13.39 0.63
CA GLY A 65 -9.47 12.42 -0.43
C GLY A 65 -8.23 11.71 -0.97
N LEU A 66 -8.38 11.07 -2.14
CA LEU A 66 -7.26 10.51 -2.91
C LEU A 66 -6.47 11.66 -3.52
N GLN A 67 -5.19 11.79 -3.16
CA GLN A 67 -4.27 12.67 -3.86
C GLN A 67 -3.66 11.82 -4.99
N VAL A 68 -4.05 12.12 -6.23
CA VAL A 68 -3.59 11.48 -7.46
C VAL A 68 -2.56 12.39 -8.13
#